data_AF-S1NAC5-F1
#
_entry.id   AF-S1NAC5-F1
#
_cell.length_a   1.000
_cell.length_b   1.000
_cell.length_c   1.000
_cell.angle_alpha   90.00
_cell.angle_beta   90.00
_cell.angle_gamma   90.00
#
_symmetry.space_group_name_H-M   'P 1'
#
loop_
_entity.id
_entity.type
_entity.pdbx_description
1 polymer ?
#
loop_
_entity_poly.entity_id
_entity_poly.type
_entity_poly.pdbx_seq_one_letter_code
_entity_poly.pdbx_strand_id
1 'polypeptide(L)'
;MLAEAIAQLKTSQVLLKKFVAGIENPTDDATLIQLRNDLVDYGESLSVVTYFFKDQAENELKNYELRNILQQQYTLLQAIIGELQSTEGQAEAKAKFDLTPGAIRRLTESLKGITELNRTLQKEPNLVVDLTKVPVTKESAAPEKNSFFKRLFKK
;
A
#
# COMPACT_ATOMS: atom_id res chain seq x y z
N MET A 1 -4.39 -12.78 -14.70
CA MET A 1 -3.15 -12.43 -13.97
C MET A 1 -3.39 -11.32 -12.95
N LEU A 2 -4.58 -10.71 -12.96
CA LEU A 2 -5.04 -9.68 -12.04
C LEU A 2 -4.72 -9.98 -10.56
N ALA A 3 -5.08 -11.16 -10.06
CA ALA A 3 -4.91 -11.47 -8.63
C ALA A 3 -3.44 -11.44 -8.21
N GLU A 4 -2.54 -11.92 -9.06
CA GLU A 4 -1.10 -11.91 -8.80
C GLU A 4 -0.55 -10.48 -8.79
N ALA A 5 -0.94 -9.66 -9.77
CA ALA A 5 -0.53 -8.26 -9.82
C ALA A 5 -1.00 -7.47 -8.58
N ILE A 6 -2.23 -7.71 -8.10
CA ILE A 6 -2.74 -7.10 -6.87
C ILE A 6 -1.97 -7.60 -5.64
N ALA A 7 -1.62 -8.90 -5.57
CA ALA A 7 -0.83 -9.45 -4.47
C ALA A 7 0.59 -8.84 -4.43
N GLN A 8 1.24 -8.69 -5.58
CA GLN A 8 2.53 -8.01 -5.69
C GLN A 8 2.43 -6.54 -5.30
N LEU A 9 1.35 -5.85 -5.71
CA LEU A 9 1.09 -4.46 -5.30
C LEU A 9 0.88 -4.34 -3.80
N LYS A 10 0.16 -5.29 -3.19
CA LYS A 10 -0.02 -5.37 -1.73
C LYS A 10 1.32 -5.50 -1.00
N THR A 11 2.20 -6.36 -1.50
CA THR A 11 3.55 -6.55 -0.94
C THR A 11 4.35 -5.24 -1.03
N SER A 12 4.34 -4.59 -2.19
CA SER A 12 5.02 -3.30 -2.38
C SER A 12 4.39 -2.16 -1.56
N GLN A 13 3.08 -2.18 -1.31
CA GLN A 13 2.41 -1.24 -0.40
C GLN A 13 2.92 -1.40 1.04
N VAL A 14 3.05 -2.65 1.52
CA VAL A 14 3.62 -2.93 2.86
C VAL A 14 5.09 -2.49 2.93
N LEU A 15 5.85 -2.68 1.85
CA LEU A 15 7.21 -2.16 1.74
C LEU A 15 7.26 -0.63 1.86
N LEU A 16 6.40 0.08 1.14
CA LEU A 16 6.32 1.54 1.24
C LEU A 16 6.00 2.01 2.67
N LYS A 17 5.07 1.34 3.36
CA LYS A 17 4.78 1.66 4.77
C LYS A 17 6.01 1.51 5.68
N LYS A 18 6.78 0.44 5.51
CA LYS A 18 8.04 0.23 6.25
C LYS A 18 9.10 1.26 5.87
N PHE A 19 9.22 1.58 4.58
CA PHE A 19 10.12 2.60 4.06
C PHE A 19 9.84 3.96 4.72
N VAL A 20 8.58 4.39 4.71
CA VAL A 20 8.13 5.66 5.32
C VAL A 20 8.39 5.69 6.83
N ALA A 21 8.24 4.57 7.52
CA ALA A 21 8.58 4.46 8.95
C ALA A 21 10.09 4.56 9.23
N GLY A 22 10.93 4.28 8.24
CA GLY A 22 12.39 4.39 8.33
C GLY A 22 12.98 5.70 7.81
N ILE A 23 12.16 6.63 7.32
CA ILE A 23 12.63 7.97 6.96
C ILE A 23 12.98 8.72 8.24
N GLU A 24 14.27 8.97 8.46
CA GLU A 24 14.76 9.80 9.54
C GLU A 24 14.66 11.29 9.17
N ASN A 25 14.21 12.12 10.11
CA ASN A 25 14.16 13.57 9.95
C ASN A 25 14.69 14.28 11.21
N PRO A 26 16.00 14.21 11.49
CA PRO A 26 16.58 14.78 12.71
C PRO A 26 16.57 16.32 12.75
N THR A 27 16.32 16.97 11.60
CA THR A 27 16.34 18.43 11.44
C THR A 27 14.94 19.04 11.42
N ASP A 28 13.89 18.25 11.63
CA ASP A 28 12.48 18.67 11.50
C ASP A 28 12.20 19.42 10.19
N ASP A 29 12.80 18.95 9.09
CA ASP A 29 12.61 19.54 7.76
C ASP A 29 11.14 19.39 7.32
N ALA A 30 10.47 20.52 7.15
CA ALA A 30 9.06 20.59 6.76
C ALA A 30 8.78 19.92 5.41
N THR A 31 9.72 19.99 4.46
CA THR A 31 9.57 19.36 3.14
C THR A 31 9.62 17.83 3.26
N LEU A 32 10.47 17.30 4.14
CA LEU A 32 10.55 15.87 4.40
C LEU A 32 9.34 15.36 5.18
N ILE A 33 8.78 16.17 6.09
CA ILE A 33 7.50 15.88 6.76
C ILE A 33 6.37 15.80 5.73
N GLN A 34 6.28 16.77 4.82
CA GLN A 34 5.27 16.78 3.77
C GLN A 34 5.41 15.55 2.87
N LEU A 35 6.61 15.27 2.36
CA LEU A 35 6.86 14.08 1.54
C LEU A 35 6.45 12.79 2.27
N ARG A 36 6.79 12.68 3.56
CA ARG A 36 6.40 11.52 4.38
C ARG A 36 4.88 11.37 4.42
N ASN A 37 4.14 12.46 4.65
CA ASN A 37 2.69 12.45 4.68
C ASN A 37 2.10 12.08 3.32
N ASP A 38 2.61 12.67 2.23
CA ASP A 38 2.17 12.36 0.87
C ASP A 38 2.39 10.88 0.52
N LEU A 39 3.49 10.28 0.98
CA LEU A 39 3.77 8.85 0.83
C LEU A 39 2.83 7.96 1.68
N VAL A 40 2.44 8.42 2.87
CA VAL A 40 1.42 7.73 3.69
C VAL A 40 0.09 7.73 2.94
N ASP A 41 -0.39 8.91 2.53
CA ASP A 41 -1.67 9.07 1.85
C ASP A 41 -1.73 8.27 0.55
N TYR A 42 -0.65 8.32 -0.23
CA TYR A 42 -0.51 7.48 -1.43
C TYR A 42 -0.52 5.99 -1.08
N GLY A 43 0.24 5.57 -0.07
CA GLY A 43 0.25 4.19 0.42
C GLY A 43 -1.13 3.72 0.88
N GLU A 44 -1.94 4.57 1.51
CA GLU A 44 -3.31 4.28 1.91
C GLU A 44 -4.23 4.15 0.70
N SER A 45 -4.08 5.02 -0.31
CA SER A 45 -4.88 5.01 -1.54
C SER A 45 -4.80 3.67 -2.29
N LEU A 46 -3.64 3.00 -2.25
CA LEU A 46 -3.46 1.66 -2.86
C LEU A 46 -4.41 0.60 -2.27
N SER A 47 -4.93 0.83 -1.06
CA SER A 47 -5.89 -0.07 -0.40
C SER A 47 -7.19 -0.23 -1.17
N VAL A 48 -7.52 0.68 -2.09
CA VAL A 48 -8.71 0.57 -2.95
C VAL A 48 -8.76 -0.75 -3.72
N VAL A 49 -7.59 -1.31 -4.07
CA VAL A 49 -7.48 -2.58 -4.80
C VAL A 49 -6.79 -3.66 -3.99
N THR A 50 -5.90 -3.31 -3.06
CA THR A 50 -5.14 -4.32 -2.32
C THR A 50 -5.88 -4.90 -1.12
N TYR A 51 -7.06 -4.37 -0.74
CA TYR A 51 -7.82 -4.86 0.42
C TYR A 51 -8.24 -6.33 0.34
N PHE A 52 -8.30 -6.91 -0.86
CA PHE A 52 -8.59 -8.33 -1.06
C PHE A 52 -7.47 -9.26 -0.56
N PHE A 53 -6.28 -8.72 -0.32
CA PHE A 53 -5.10 -9.47 0.06
C PHE A 53 -4.67 -9.09 1.46
N LYS A 54 -4.40 -10.12 2.27
CA LYS A 54 -3.73 -9.94 3.57
C LYS A 54 -2.30 -9.46 3.35
N ASP A 55 -1.78 -8.77 4.33
CA ASP A 55 -0.36 -8.42 4.37
C ASP A 55 0.46 -9.71 4.25
N GLN A 56 1.32 -9.77 3.25
CA GLN A 56 2.28 -10.85 3.10
C GLN A 56 3.58 -10.45 3.80
N ALA A 57 4.11 -11.32 4.65
CA ALA A 57 5.46 -11.23 5.20
C ALA A 57 6.43 -11.84 4.18
N GLU A 58 7.65 -11.38 3.92
CA GLU A 58 8.55 -10.39 4.50
C GLU A 58 9.19 -9.60 3.35
N ASN A 59 9.53 -8.33 3.58
CA ASN A 59 10.47 -7.64 2.68
C ASN A 59 11.87 -7.97 3.18
N GLU A 60 12.79 -8.24 2.26
CA GLU A 60 14.20 -8.43 2.60
C GLU A 60 14.72 -7.24 3.41
N LEU A 61 15.47 -7.49 4.48
CA LEU A 61 16.08 -6.42 5.26
C LEU A 61 17.33 -5.91 4.52
N LYS A 62 17.16 -4.83 3.75
CA LYS A 62 18.21 -4.20 2.97
C LYS A 62 17.92 -2.71 2.76
N ASN A 63 18.82 -2.05 2.03
CA ASN A 63 18.58 -0.71 1.51
C ASN A 63 17.55 -0.75 0.39
N TYR A 64 16.56 0.14 0.47
CA TYR A 64 15.59 0.39 -0.59
C TYR A 64 15.67 1.84 -1.02
N GLU A 65 15.36 2.06 -2.29
CA GLU A 65 15.23 3.40 -2.86
C GLU A 65 13.77 3.70 -3.15
N LEU A 66 13.32 4.90 -2.78
CA LEU A 66 11.94 5.35 -3.00
C LEU A 66 11.54 5.21 -4.46
N ARG A 67 12.41 5.67 -5.38
CA ARG A 67 12.14 5.63 -6.83
C ARG A 67 11.90 4.22 -7.34
N ASN A 68 12.64 3.22 -6.83
CA ASN A 68 12.46 1.83 -7.25
C ASN A 68 11.12 1.25 -6.75
N ILE A 69 10.73 1.57 -5.52
CA ILE A 69 9.42 1.18 -4.97
C ILE A 69 8.30 1.79 -5.82
N LEU A 70 8.35 3.11 -6.05
CA LEU A 70 7.33 3.82 -6.81
C LEU A 70 7.25 3.34 -8.27
N GLN A 71 8.38 3.07 -8.92
CA GLN A 71 8.43 2.55 -10.28
C GLN A 71 7.81 1.15 -10.38
N GLN A 72 8.09 0.26 -9.41
CA GLN A 72 7.46 -1.05 -9.36
C GLN A 72 5.94 -0.93 -9.21
N GLN A 73 5.48 -0.08 -8.29
CA GLN A 73 4.06 0.15 -8.07
C GLN A 73 3.37 0.74 -9.30
N TYR A 74 4.02 1.67 -10.01
CA TYR A 74 3.51 2.21 -11.27
C TYR A 74 3.26 1.11 -12.31
N THR A 75 4.25 0.24 -12.52
CA THR A 75 4.12 -0.89 -13.47
C THR A 75 2.98 -1.83 -13.07
N LEU A 76 2.86 -2.13 -11.77
CA LEU A 76 1.78 -2.97 -11.25
C LEU A 76 0.41 -2.32 -11.41
N LEU A 77 0.28 -1.02 -11.15
CA LEU A 77 -0.96 -0.27 -11.37
C LEU A 77 -1.39 -0.31 -12.83
N GLN A 78 -0.46 -0.10 -13.77
CA GLN A 78 -0.74 -0.21 -15.21
C GLN A 78 -1.18 -1.62 -15.60
N ALA A 79 -0.52 -2.65 -15.08
CA ALA A 79 -0.90 -4.05 -15.33
C ALA A 79 -2.32 -4.35 -14.79
N ILE A 80 -2.63 -3.92 -13.57
CA ILE A 80 -3.96 -4.09 -12.97
C ILE A 80 -5.03 -3.37 -13.78
N ILE A 81 -4.78 -2.12 -14.21
CA ILE A 81 -5.69 -1.36 -15.07
C ILE A 81 -5.94 -2.12 -16.39
N GLY A 82 -4.88 -2.62 -17.03
CA GLY A 82 -4.98 -3.41 -18.26
C GLY A 82 -5.82 -4.68 -18.07
N GLU A 83 -5.60 -5.43 -16.99
CA GLU A 83 -6.38 -6.63 -16.67
C GLU A 83 -7.86 -6.30 -16.39
N LEU A 84 -8.16 -5.23 -15.66
CA LEU A 84 -9.54 -4.81 -15.40
C LEU A 84 -10.27 -4.37 -16.68
N GLN A 85 -9.53 -3.98 -17.71
CA GLN A 85 -10.08 -3.62 -19.02
C GLN A 85 -10.16 -4.81 -19.98
N SER A 86 -9.47 -5.92 -19.70
CA SER A 86 -9.49 -7.12 -20.55
C SER A 86 -10.66 -8.05 -20.20
N THR A 87 -11.14 -8.82 -21.17
CA THR A 87 -12.22 -9.79 -20.96
C THR A 87 -11.84 -10.85 -19.92
N GLU A 88 -10.60 -11.34 -19.98
CA GLU A 88 -10.06 -12.36 -19.08
C GLU A 88 -9.94 -11.83 -17.65
N GLY A 89 -9.39 -10.62 -17.48
CA GLY A 89 -9.25 -10.02 -16.15
C GLY A 89 -10.59 -9.59 -15.56
N GLN A 90 -11.59 -9.20 -16.36
CA GLN A 90 -12.96 -8.98 -15.87
C GLN A 90 -13.62 -10.29 -15.41
N ALA A 91 -13.41 -11.39 -16.13
CA ALA A 91 -13.87 -12.71 -15.69
C ALA A 91 -13.20 -13.14 -14.38
N GLU A 92 -11.88 -12.93 -14.25
CA GLU A 92 -11.14 -13.18 -13.01
C GLU A 92 -11.64 -12.29 -11.86
N ALA A 93 -11.87 -11.00 -12.11
CA ALA A 93 -12.38 -10.05 -11.14
C ALA A 93 -13.74 -10.46 -10.58
N LYS A 94 -14.64 -10.92 -11.46
CA LYS A 94 -15.94 -11.46 -11.05
C LYS A 94 -15.78 -12.75 -10.26
N ALA A 95 -14.94 -13.68 -10.72
CA ALA A 95 -14.81 -15.02 -10.12
C ALA A 95 -14.11 -15.01 -8.76
N LYS A 96 -13.05 -14.20 -8.59
CA LYS A 96 -12.21 -14.20 -7.38
C LYS A 96 -12.59 -13.12 -6.37
N PHE A 97 -13.11 -11.99 -6.84
CA PHE A 97 -13.34 -10.80 -6.00
C PHE A 97 -14.81 -10.36 -5.96
N ASP A 98 -15.71 -11.12 -6.61
CA ASP A 98 -17.16 -10.83 -6.72
C ASP A 98 -17.45 -9.41 -7.22
N LEU A 99 -16.61 -8.92 -8.15
CA LEU A 99 -16.74 -7.56 -8.66
C LEU A 99 -17.77 -7.47 -9.78
N THR A 100 -18.72 -6.54 -9.61
CA THR A 100 -19.68 -6.17 -10.67
C THR A 100 -19.02 -5.30 -11.74
N PRO A 101 -19.55 -5.25 -12.98
CA PRO A 101 -19.01 -4.36 -14.03
C PRO A 101 -18.95 -2.89 -13.60
N GLY A 102 -19.94 -2.41 -12.83
CA GLY A 102 -19.94 -1.06 -12.28
C GLY A 102 -18.89 -0.84 -11.18
N ALA A 103 -18.54 -1.87 -10.41
CA ALA A 103 -17.43 -1.82 -9.45
C ALA A 103 -16.09 -1.79 -10.18
N ILE A 104 -15.89 -2.65 -11.20
CA ILE A 104 -14.70 -2.67 -12.04
C ILE A 104 -14.45 -1.28 -12.65
N ARG A 105 -15.46 -0.67 -13.29
CA ARG A 105 -15.33 0.68 -13.87
C ARG A 105 -14.88 1.72 -12.85
N ARG A 106 -15.48 1.74 -11.65
CA ARG A 106 -15.11 2.67 -10.58
C ARG A 106 -13.68 2.44 -10.11
N LEU A 107 -13.31 1.18 -9.91
CA LEU A 107 -11.96 0.79 -9.50
C LEU A 107 -10.92 1.25 -10.53
N THR A 108 -11.16 1.02 -11.82
CA THR A 108 -10.28 1.45 -12.90
C THR A 108 -10.07 2.97 -12.90
N GLU A 109 -11.12 3.78 -12.72
CA GLU A 109 -10.97 5.25 -12.66
C GLU A 109 -10.19 5.71 -11.41
N SER A 110 -10.44 5.08 -10.25
CA SER A 110 -9.65 5.35 -9.04
C SER A 110 -8.16 5.04 -9.26
N LEU A 111 -7.84 3.91 -9.90
CA LEU A 111 -6.47 3.50 -10.16
C LEU A 111 -5.75 4.45 -11.13
N LYS A 112 -6.44 5.05 -12.10
CA LYS A 112 -5.85 6.09 -12.95
C LYS A 112 -5.41 7.30 -12.13
N GLY A 113 -6.26 7.77 -11.21
CA GLY A 113 -5.91 8.87 -10.30
C GLY A 113 -4.70 8.54 -9.43
N ILE A 114 -4.68 7.34 -8.83
CA ILE A 114 -3.56 6.85 -8.02
C ILE A 114 -2.26 6.74 -8.83
N THR A 115 -2.38 6.36 -10.10
CA THR A 115 -1.24 6.28 -11.01
C THR A 115 -0.63 7.66 -11.27
N GLU A 116 -1.44 8.70 -11.45
CA GLU A 116 -0.94 10.08 -11.59
C GLU A 116 -0.31 10.61 -10.30
N LEU A 117 -0.85 10.26 -9.13
CA LEU A 117 -0.22 10.55 -7.83
C LEU A 117 1.16 9.90 -7.75
N ASN A 118 1.29 8.62 -8.11
CA ASN A 118 2.57 7.93 -8.14
C ASN A 118 3.58 8.65 -9.07
N ARG A 119 3.17 9.04 -10.29
CA ARG A 119 4.05 9.80 -11.21
C ARG A 119 4.50 11.13 -10.64
N THR A 120 3.66 11.78 -9.83
CA THR A 120 4.01 13.03 -9.15
C THR A 120 5.07 12.77 -8.10
N LEU A 121 4.88 11.75 -7.25
CA LEU A 121 5.83 11.34 -6.22
C LEU A 121 7.18 10.87 -6.78
N GLN A 122 7.24 10.31 -8.00
CA GLN A 122 8.50 9.94 -8.64
C GLN A 122 9.42 11.14 -8.96
N LYS A 123 8.87 12.36 -9.00
CA LYS A 123 9.62 13.60 -9.24
C LYS A 123 10.29 14.14 -7.97
N GLU A 124 9.87 13.65 -6.80
CA GLU A 124 10.45 14.02 -5.52
C GLU A 124 11.89 13.51 -5.38
N PRO A 125 12.69 14.09 -4.46
CA PRO A 125 14.04 13.61 -4.18
C PRO A 125 14.05 12.10 -3.88
N ASN A 126 15.00 11.38 -4.49
CA ASN A 126 15.12 9.95 -4.22
C ASN A 126 15.71 9.76 -2.82
N LEU A 127 14.94 9.11 -1.95
CA LEU A 127 15.38 8.72 -0.61
C LEU A 127 15.85 7.27 -0.61
N VAL A 128 16.84 6.99 0.23
CA VAL A 128 17.33 5.63 0.49
C VAL A 128 17.13 5.33 1.96
N VAL A 129 16.45 4.22 2.26
CA VAL A 129 16.18 3.79 3.63
C VAL A 129 16.72 2.38 3.84
N ASP A 130 17.46 2.22 4.94
CA ASP A 130 17.97 0.94 5.40
C ASP A 130 16.93 0.25 6.31
N LEU A 131 16.21 -0.73 5.77
CA LEU A 131 15.19 -1.44 6.54
C LEU A 131 15.74 -2.34 7.64
N THR A 132 17.06 -2.58 7.70
CA THR A 132 17.68 -3.29 8.83
C THR A 132 17.62 -2.48 10.14
N LYS A 133 17.46 -1.15 10.02
CA LYS A 133 17.40 -0.21 11.15
C LYS A 133 15.99 0.16 11.58
N VAL A 134 14.98 -0.23 10.79
CA VAL A 134 13.57 0.07 11.10
C VAL A 134 13.09 -0.94 12.12
N PRO A 135 12.59 -0.51 13.30
CA PRO A 135 12.08 -1.44 14.29
C PRO A 135 10.95 -2.26 13.69
N VAL A 136 11.06 -3.58 13.77
CA VAL A 136 10.00 -4.49 13.34
C VAL A 136 8.82 -4.25 14.25
N THR A 137 7.80 -3.55 13.75
CA THR A 137 6.48 -3.53 14.38
C THR A 137 5.96 -4.96 14.33
N LYS A 138 6.28 -5.76 15.34
CA LYS A 138 5.49 -6.96 15.66
C LYS A 138 4.08 -6.42 15.79
N GLU A 139 3.13 -6.99 15.04
CA GLU A 139 1.71 -6.79 15.33
C GLU A 139 1.56 -6.89 16.84
N SER A 140 1.26 -5.76 17.49
CA SER A 140 0.79 -5.80 18.86
C SER A 140 -0.42 -6.69 18.79
N ALA A 141 -0.32 -7.90 19.34
CA ALA A 141 -1.49 -8.68 19.72
C ALA A 141 -2.46 -7.68 20.33
N ALA A 142 -3.67 -7.64 19.77
CA ALA A 142 -4.69 -6.68 20.18
C ALA A 142 -4.70 -6.65 21.72
N PRO A 143 -4.55 -5.46 22.36
CA PRO A 143 -4.60 -5.41 23.81
C PRO A 143 -5.91 -6.08 24.21
N GLU A 144 -5.81 -7.16 25.00
CA GLU A 144 -6.97 -7.85 25.54
C GLU A 144 -7.89 -6.77 26.09
N LYS A 145 -9.08 -6.65 25.49
CA LYS A 145 -10.09 -5.72 25.96
C LYS A 145 -10.49 -6.18 27.35
N ASN A 146 -9.78 -5.70 28.37
CA ASN A 146 -10.23 -5.70 29.74
C ASN A 146 -11.43 -4.77 29.77
N SER A 147 -12.56 -5.43 29.49
CA SER A 147 -13.84 -4.87 29.15
C SER A 147 -14.24 -3.78 30.13
N PHE A 148 -14.26 -2.54 29.63
CA PHE A 148 -14.88 -1.40 30.27
C PHE A 148 -16.30 -1.74 30.77
N PHE A 149 -17.01 -2.63 30.04
CA PHE A 149 -18.32 -3.16 30.43
C PHE A 149 -18.28 -4.11 31.64
N LYS A 150 -17.21 -4.89 31.85
CA LYS A 150 -17.05 -5.70 33.08
C LYS A 150 -16.89 -4.82 34.32
N ARG A 151 -16.23 -3.67 34.20
CA ARG A 151 -16.11 -2.68 35.31
C ARG A 151 -17.44 -1.98 35.62
N LEU A 152 -18.25 -1.70 34.59
CA LEU A 152 -19.55 -1.04 34.75
C LEU A 152 -20.65 -1.96 35.30
N PHE A 153 -20.63 -3.25 34.97
CA PHE A 153 -21.74 -4.15 35.29
C PHE A 153 -21.43 -5.22 36.35
N LYS A 154 -20.29 -5.13 37.06
CA LYS A 154 -19.86 -6.01 38.18
C LYS A 154 -20.46 -7.43 38.12
N LYS A 155 -20.07 -8.19 37.11
CA LYS A 155 -20.19 -9.66 37.11
C LYS A 155 -18.80 -10.24 36.93
#